data_AF-A0A2D4NZ98-F1
#
_entry.id   AF-A0A2D4NZ98-F1
#
_cell.length_a   1.000
_cell.length_b   1.000
_cell.length_c   1.000
_cell.angle_alpha   90.00
_cell.angle_beta   90.00
_cell.angle_gamma   90.00
#
_symmetry.space_group_name_H-M   'P 1'
#
loop_
_entity.id
_entity.type
_entity.pdbx_description
1 polymer ?
#
loop_
_entity_poly.entity_id
_entity_poly.type
_entity_poly.pdbx_seq_one_letter_code
_entity_poly.pdbx_strand_id
1 'polypeptide(L)'
;ASMTALDLTRVVQGPAHIGGGTLDLVFVSGQCLSDLDREKIVITPLSWSDHSLLCLDFLTAIPHRREADQTIWYRPKRLMEPERFQMELGPIPEALTHSSVGAPV
;
A
#
# COMPACT_ATOMS: atom_id res chain seq x y z
N ALA A 1 -7.74 -6.65 23.94
CA ALA A 1 -8.70 -5.92 23.08
C ALA A 1 -9.03 -6.81 21.88
N SER A 2 -10.28 -6.90 21.43
CA SER A 2 -10.65 -7.67 20.23
C SER A 2 -10.66 -6.78 18.98
N MET A 3 -10.58 -7.37 17.79
CA MET A 3 -10.68 -6.63 16.52
C MET A 3 -11.98 -5.84 16.41
N THR A 4 -13.09 -6.40 16.89
CA THR A 4 -14.40 -5.73 16.96
C THR A 4 -14.39 -4.54 17.90
N ALA A 5 -13.65 -4.62 19.02
CA ALA A 5 -13.52 -3.51 19.94
C ALA A 5 -12.68 -2.34 19.38
N LEU A 6 -11.84 -2.61 18.37
CA LEU A 6 -11.03 -1.62 17.67
C LEU A 6 -11.62 -1.21 16.32
N ASP A 7 -12.81 -1.72 15.97
CA ASP A 7 -13.47 -1.50 14.68
C ASP A 7 -12.58 -1.85 13.47
N LEU A 8 -11.74 -2.88 13.61
CA LEU A 8 -10.79 -3.32 12.59
C LEU A 8 -11.36 -4.48 11.76
N THR A 9 -11.41 -4.30 10.45
CA THR A 9 -11.79 -5.33 9.48
C THR A 9 -10.57 -5.81 8.70
N ARG A 10 -10.35 -7.12 8.65
CA ARG A 10 -9.32 -7.73 7.79
C ARG A 10 -9.79 -7.74 6.34
N VAL A 11 -9.01 -7.15 5.43
CA VAL A 11 -9.43 -6.98 4.02
C VAL A 11 -8.76 -7.96 3.06
N VAL A 12 -7.63 -8.56 3.43
CA VAL A 12 -6.95 -9.60 2.63
C VAL A 12 -7.30 -10.98 3.17
N GLN A 13 -7.90 -11.82 2.33
CA GLN A 13 -8.39 -13.16 2.69
C GLN A 13 -7.79 -14.30 1.86
N GLY A 14 -6.96 -14.01 0.84
CA GLY A 14 -6.32 -15.01 -0.02
C GLY A 14 -4.91 -15.44 0.43
N PRO A 15 -4.35 -16.52 -0.12
CA PRO A 15 -2.94 -16.85 0.07
C PRO A 15 -2.08 -15.77 -0.59
N ALA A 16 -1.19 -15.18 0.21
CA ALA A 16 -0.21 -14.21 -0.28
C ALA A 16 1.21 -14.78 -0.26
N HIS A 17 1.38 -16.02 0.21
CA HIS A 17 2.65 -16.74 0.30
C HIS A 17 2.58 -18.04 -0.50
N ILE A 18 3.69 -18.45 -1.13
CA ILE A 18 3.78 -19.67 -1.95
C ILE A 18 3.40 -20.94 -1.17
N GLY A 19 3.59 -20.93 0.16
CA GLY A 19 3.17 -22.02 1.06
C GLY A 19 1.66 -22.08 1.32
N GLY A 20 0.84 -21.26 0.65
CA GLY A 20 -0.62 -21.24 0.80
C GLY A 20 -1.12 -20.52 2.06
N GLY A 21 -0.21 -19.89 2.82
CA GLY A 21 -0.54 -19.14 4.02
C GLY A 21 -0.96 -17.70 3.71
N THR A 22 -1.83 -17.13 4.55
CA THR A 22 -2.07 -15.68 4.56
C THR A 22 -1.27 -15.04 5.68
N LEU A 23 0.01 -14.83 5.41
CA LEU A 23 0.95 -14.16 6.32
C LEU A 23 0.89 -12.64 6.19
N ASP A 24 0.45 -12.13 5.04
CA ASP A 24 0.29 -10.71 4.80
C ASP A 24 -1.09 -10.25 5.27
N LEU A 25 -1.10 -9.46 6.35
CA LEU A 25 -2.32 -9.05 7.05
C LEU A 25 -2.53 -7.55 6.88
N VAL A 26 -3.66 -7.17 6.27
CA VAL A 26 -4.11 -5.78 6.20
C VAL A 26 -5.42 -5.63 6.95
N PHE A 27 -5.45 -4.69 7.89
CA PHE A 27 -6.62 -4.33 8.67
C PHE A 27 -6.97 -2.87 8.40
N VAL A 28 -8.26 -2.61 8.20
CA VAL A 28 -8.80 -1.29 7.91
C VAL A 28 -9.85 -0.96 8.97
N SER A 29 -9.75 0.23 9.56
CA SER A 29 -10.75 0.75 10.51
C SER A 29 -12.08 0.99 9.79
N GLY A 30 -13.21 0.78 10.45
CA GLY A 30 -14.55 0.91 9.86
C GLY A 30 -14.78 2.25 9.14
N GLN A 31 -14.19 3.35 9.62
CA GLN A 31 -14.25 4.66 8.96
C GLN A 31 -13.53 4.71 7.61
N CYS A 32 -12.43 3.96 7.46
CA CYS A 32 -11.65 3.89 6.21
C CYS A 32 -12.15 2.77 5.28
N LEU A 33 -13.07 1.95 5.76
CA LEU A 33 -13.52 0.76 5.07
C LEU A 33 -14.46 1.06 3.91
N SER A 34 -15.24 2.15 4.02
CA SER A 34 -16.05 2.71 2.93
C SER A 34 -15.20 3.27 1.79
N ASP A 35 -13.99 3.69 2.12
CA ASP A 35 -13.08 4.35 1.18
C ASP A 35 -12.23 3.33 0.42
N LEU A 36 -12.14 2.09 0.90
CA LEU A 36 -11.40 1.03 0.22
C LEU A 36 -12.25 0.38 -0.88
N ASP A 37 -11.77 0.42 -2.12
CA ASP A 37 -12.32 -0.35 -3.22
C ASP A 37 -11.89 -1.82 -3.09
N ARG A 38 -12.74 -2.60 -2.42
CA ARG A 38 -12.46 -4.02 -2.11
C ARG A 38 -12.44 -4.89 -3.36
N GLU A 39 -13.12 -4.50 -4.42
CA GLU A 39 -13.15 -5.25 -5.68
C GLU A 39 -11.83 -5.11 -6.44
N LYS A 40 -11.07 -4.05 -6.16
CA LYS A 40 -9.75 -3.78 -6.75
C LYS A 40 -8.56 -4.20 -5.90
N ILE A 41 -8.76 -5.02 -4.86
CA ILE A 41 -7.62 -5.62 -4.16
C ILE A 41 -6.97 -6.64 -5.11
N VAL A 42 -5.78 -6.31 -5.60
CA VAL A 42 -5.02 -7.17 -6.52
C VAL A 42 -3.90 -7.85 -5.76
N ILE A 43 -3.78 -9.16 -5.94
CA ILE A 43 -2.68 -9.98 -5.41
C ILE A 43 -1.87 -10.48 -6.60
N THR A 44 -0.63 -10.00 -6.74
CA THR A 44 0.25 -10.35 -7.86
C THR A 44 1.41 -11.20 -7.37
N PRO A 45 1.62 -12.41 -7.89
CA PRO A 45 2.78 -13.23 -7.52
C PRO A 45 4.08 -12.55 -7.97
N LEU A 46 5.10 -12.57 -7.11
CA LEU A 46 6.43 -12.05 -7.43
C LEU A 46 7.38 -13.21 -7.73
N SER A 47 8.13 -13.12 -8.83
CA SER A 47 9.06 -14.20 -9.25
C SER A 47 10.30 -14.34 -8.36
N TRP A 48 10.58 -13.34 -7.51
CA TRP A 48 11.79 -13.22 -6.71
C TRP A 48 11.50 -13.20 -5.20
N SER A 49 10.25 -13.39 -4.79
CA SER A 49 9.84 -13.49 -3.40
C SER A 49 8.95 -14.71 -3.22
N ASP A 50 8.97 -15.29 -2.02
CA ASP A 50 7.97 -16.27 -1.60
C ASP A 50 6.64 -15.62 -1.17
N HIS A 51 6.59 -14.28 -1.14
CA HIS A 51 5.39 -13.47 -0.96
C HIS A 51 4.88 -12.85 -2.27
N SER A 52 3.60 -12.48 -2.27
CA SER A 52 2.91 -11.78 -3.36
C SER A 52 2.79 -10.29 -3.06
N LEU A 53 2.76 -9.47 -4.11
CA LEU A 53 2.47 -8.05 -3.99
C LEU A 53 0.97 -7.83 -3.77
N LEU A 54 0.62 -7.06 -2.74
CA LEU A 54 -0.75 -6.63 -2.46
C LEU A 54 -0.95 -5.18 -2.92
N CYS A 55 -1.91 -4.95 -3.80
CA CYS A 55 -2.33 -3.61 -4.23
C CYS A 55 -3.72 -3.31 -3.67
N LEU A 56 -3.87 -2.17 -2.99
CA LEU A 56 -5.13 -1.69 -2.43
C LEU A 56 -5.43 -0.30 -2.99
N ASP A 57 -6.66 -0.10 -3.48
CA ASP A 57 -7.12 1.18 -4.05
C ASP A 57 -8.08 1.86 -3.07
N PHE A 58 -7.75 3.08 -2.64
CA PHE A 58 -8.61 3.91 -1.79
C PHE A 58 -9.23 5.02 -2.63
N LEU A 59 -10.56 5.06 -2.66
CA LEU A 59 -11.38 6.00 -3.44
C LEU A 59 -11.20 7.45 -3.01
N THR A 60 -10.85 7.69 -1.75
CA THR A 60 -10.54 9.04 -1.27
C THR A 60 -9.10 9.40 -1.66
N ALA A 61 -9.00 10.25 -2.67
CA ALA A 61 -7.76 10.92 -2.99
C ALA A 61 -7.26 11.68 -1.75
N ILE A 62 -6.07 11.30 -1.31
CA ILE A 62 -5.27 11.88 -0.22
C ILE A 62 -5.63 11.27 1.15
N PRO A 63 -4.76 10.43 1.75
CA PRO A 63 -4.92 10.06 3.15
C PRO A 63 -5.02 11.37 3.94
N HIS A 64 -6.08 11.53 4.73
CA HIS A 64 -6.36 12.73 5.50
C HIS A 64 -5.05 13.33 6.01
N ARG A 65 -4.65 14.46 5.39
CA ARG A 65 -3.50 15.28 5.75
C ARG A 65 -3.82 15.91 7.10
N ARG A 66 -3.86 15.09 8.15
CA ARG A 66 -4.08 15.56 9.51
C ARG A 66 -2.75 16.14 9.98
N GLU A 67 -2.64 17.46 9.81
CA GLU A 67 -1.76 18.33 10.60
C GLU A 67 -0.29 17.87 10.67
N ALA A 68 0.37 17.73 9.52
CA ALA A 68 1.82 17.82 9.45
C ALA A 68 2.17 18.67 8.23
N ASP A 69 2.73 19.82 8.53
CA ASP A 69 3.35 20.81 7.66
C ASP A 69 4.49 20.25 6.79
N GLN A 70 4.92 18.99 6.96
CA GLN A 70 5.90 18.34 6.10
C GLN A 70 5.53 16.89 5.78
N THR A 71 5.36 16.59 4.49
CA THR A 71 5.40 15.21 4.00
C THR A 71 6.79 14.64 4.28
N ILE A 72 6.89 13.71 5.24
CA ILE A 72 8.15 13.02 5.51
C ILE A 72 8.32 11.92 4.47
N TRP A 73 9.21 12.15 3.51
CA TRP A 73 9.62 11.12 2.55
C TRP A 73 10.70 10.24 3.17
N TYR A 74 10.36 8.98 3.48
CA TYR A 74 11.34 8.00 3.89
C TYR A 74 11.73 7.13 2.69
N ARG A 75 13.01 7.14 2.31
CA ARG A 75 13.57 6.19 1.33
C ARG A 75 14.25 5.04 2.07
N PRO A 76 13.68 3.83 2.08
CA PRO A 76 14.36 2.67 2.66
C PRO A 76 15.71 2.45 1.97
N LYS A 77 16.79 2.42 2.74
CA LYS A 77 18.16 2.21 2.22
C LYS A 77 18.50 0.74 1.95
N ARG A 78 17.67 -0.20 2.42
CA ARG A 78 17.95 -1.64 2.45
C ARG A 78 16.76 -2.48 1.97
N LEU A 79 16.02 -2.00 0.96
CA LEU A 79 15.09 -2.88 0.27
C LEU A 79 15.92 -3.98 -0.42
N MET A 80 15.52 -5.25 -0.31
CA MET A 80 16.36 -6.36 -0.78
C MET A 80 16.66 -6.28 -2.29
N GLU A 81 15.70 -5.83 -3.09
CA GLU A 81 15.81 -5.71 -4.56
C GLU A 81 15.07 -4.44 -5.04
N PRO A 82 15.63 -3.23 -4.83
CA PRO A 82 14.90 -1.98 -5.03
C PRO A 82 14.54 -1.69 -6.49
N GLU A 83 15.40 -2.05 -7.44
CA GLU A 83 15.15 -1.83 -8.87
C GLU A 83 14.03 -2.76 -9.38
N ARG A 84 14.04 -4.04 -8.97
CA ARG A 84 12.99 -5.00 -9.36
C ARG A 84 11.65 -4.66 -8.74
N PHE A 85 11.65 -4.22 -7.49
CA PHE A 85 10.44 -3.73 -6.83
C PHE A 85 9.82 -2.56 -7.61
N GLN A 86 10.63 -1.59 -8.06
CA GLN A 86 10.14 -0.48 -8.88
C GLN A 86 9.62 -0.95 -10.25
N MET A 87 10.27 -1.92 -10.88
CA MET A 87 9.83 -2.47 -12.17
C MET A 87 8.46 -3.17 -12.05
N GLU A 88 8.26 -3.96 -11.01
CA GLU A 88 7.00 -4.71 -10.76
C GLU A 88 5.86 -3.79 -10.31
N LEU A 89 6.15 -2.70 -9.59
CA LEU A 89 5.17 -1.66 -9.30
C LEU A 89 4.65 -0.95 -10.57
N GLY A 90 5.40 -1.04 -11.67
CA GLY A 90 5.13 -0.26 -12.87
C GLY A 90 5.41 1.24 -12.67
N PRO A 91 5.04 2.08 -13.65
CA PRO A 91 5.15 3.53 -13.49
C PRO A 91 4.30 3.97 -12.30
N ILE A 92 4.93 4.61 -11.32
CA ILE A 92 4.20 5.28 -10.23
C ILE A 92 3.26 6.30 -10.92
N PRO A 93 1.93 6.23 -10.67
CA PRO A 93 0.99 7.16 -11.27
C PRO A 93 1.47 8.61 -11.08
N GLU A 94 1.46 9.39 -12.15
CA GLU A 94 1.94 10.78 -12.14
C GLU A 94 1.22 11.63 -11.09
N ALA A 95 -0.02 11.26 -10.76
CA ALA A 95 -0.83 11.84 -9.68
C ALA A 95 -0.19 11.72 -8.27
N LEU A 96 0.74 10.78 -8.06
CA LEU A 96 1.48 10.57 -6.82
C LEU A 96 2.88 11.21 -6.84
N THR A 97 3.38 11.61 -8.00
CA THR A 97 4.63 12.36 -8.12
C THR A 97 4.32 13.85 -8.09
N HIS A 98 4.69 14.53 -7.00
CA HIS A 98 4.77 15.99 -7.07
C HIS A 98 5.84 16.35 -8.09
N SER A 99 5.42 16.91 -9.23
CA SER A 99 6.32 17.59 -10.16
C SER A 99 7.17 18.55 -9.33
N SER A 100 8.48 18.27 -9.24
CA SER A 100 9.44 19.21 -8.69
C SER A 100 9.42 20.43 -9.60
N VAL A 101 8.61 21.44 -9.22
CA VAL A 101 8.62 22.74 -9.88
C VAL A 101 10.00 23.31 -9.64
N GLY A 102 10.71 23.55 -10.74
CA GLY A 102 12.10 24.01 -10.76
C GLY A 102 12.32 25.18 -9.81
N ALA A 103 13.45 25.14 -9.09
CA ALA A 103 13.94 26.27 -8.33
C ALA A 103 14.11 27.47 -9.27
N PRO A 104 13.61 28.67 -8.91
CA PRO A 104 13.92 29.86 -9.68
C PRO A 104 15.40 30.18 -9.53
N VAL A 105 16.04 30.46 -10.67
CA VAL A 105 17.41 30.99 -10.79
C VAL A 105 17.45 32.43 -10.31
#